data_AF-A0A8J3S9Q7-F1
#
_entry.id   AF-A0A8J3S9Q7-F1
#
_cell.length_a   1.000
_cell.length_b   1.000
_cell.length_c   1.000
_cell.angle_alpha   90.00
_cell.angle_beta   90.00
_cell.angle_gamma   90.00
#
_symmetry.space_group_name_H-M   'P 1'
#
loop_
_entity.id
_entity.type
_entity.pdbx_description
1 polymer ?
#
loop_
_entity_poly.entity_id
_entity_poly.type
_entity_poly.pdbx_seq_one_letter_code
_entity_poly.pdbx_strand_id
1 'polypeptide(L)' 'MITTIISPLDETPGCVCGATLEEGQTLCRKCHARERWLKRRDAKRRTNKRRGESRRPAGRPRSITEVGVIWT' A
#
# COMPACT_ATOMS: atom_id res chain seq x y z
N MET A 1 20.19 -49.56 -17.09
CA MET A 1 20.38 -48.12 -17.38
C MET A 1 19.56 -47.35 -16.36
N ILE A 2 20.20 -46.67 -15.41
CA ILE A 2 19.50 -45.94 -14.34
C ILE A 2 19.44 -44.48 -14.78
N THR A 3 18.24 -43.98 -15.06
CA THR A 3 17.99 -42.58 -15.38
C THR A 3 17.94 -41.79 -14.08
N THR A 4 19.06 -41.15 -13.73
CA THR A 4 19.14 -40.21 -12.61
C THR A 4 18.39 -38.94 -13.01
N ILE A 5 17.17 -38.76 -12.51
CA ILE A 5 16.44 -37.50 -12.61
C ILE A 5 17.06 -36.57 -11.56
N ILE A 6 17.92 -35.66 -12.01
CA ILE A 6 18.42 -34.56 -11.18
C ILE A 6 17.30 -33.52 -11.13
N SER A 7 16.42 -33.61 -10.14
CA SER A 7 15.57 -32.49 -9.76
C SER A 7 16.46 -31.39 -9.18
N PRO A 8 16.30 -30.10 -9.56
CA PRO A 8 16.97 -29.00 -8.87
C PRO A 8 16.29 -28.80 -7.51
N LEU A 9 16.59 -29.69 -6.57
CA LEU A 9 16.42 -29.45 -5.14
C LEU A 9 17.52 -28.46 -4.75
N ASP A 10 17.23 -27.16 -4.77
CA ASP A 10 17.83 -26.13 -3.90
C ASP A 10 17.50 -24.73 -4.42
N GLU A 11 16.24 -24.48 -4.76
CA GLU A 11 15.72 -23.11 -4.64
C GLU A 11 15.60 -22.83 -3.14
N THR A 12 16.74 -22.51 -2.51
CA THR A 12 16.75 -22.02 -1.12
C THR A 12 15.62 -20.97 -1.03
N PRO A 13 14.62 -21.14 -0.14
CA PRO A 13 13.56 -20.16 -0.03
C PRO A 13 14.24 -18.87 0.42
N GLY A 14 14.48 -17.99 -0.53
CA GLY A 14 15.04 -16.66 -0.32
C GLY A 14 13.90 -15.67 -0.36
N CYS A 15 13.89 -14.68 0.54
CA CYS A 15 12.99 -13.56 0.29
C CYS A 15 13.46 -12.87 -1.00
N VAL A 16 12.55 -12.15 -1.65
CA VAL A 16 12.88 -11.14 -2.69
C VAL A 16 14.00 -10.17 -2.23
N CYS A 17 14.20 -10.00 -0.91
CA CYS A 17 15.29 -9.22 -0.32
C CYS A 17 16.69 -9.89 -0.40
N GLY A 18 16.80 -11.14 -0.83
CA GLY A 18 18.02 -11.96 -0.81
C GLY A 18 18.37 -12.52 0.58
N ALA A 19 17.49 -12.38 1.57
CA ALA A 19 17.70 -12.98 2.89
C ALA A 19 17.23 -14.44 2.89
N THR A 20 17.97 -15.26 3.63
CA THR A 20 17.58 -16.64 3.96
C THR A 20 16.24 -16.64 4.69
N LEU A 21 15.28 -17.42 4.19
CA LEU A 21 14.03 -17.68 4.90
C LEU A 21 14.20 -18.93 5.75
N GLU A 22 13.62 -18.90 6.94
CA GLU A 22 13.38 -20.11 7.72
C GLU A 22 12.34 -20.99 7.00
N GLU A 23 12.40 -22.30 7.20
CA GLU A 23 11.44 -23.25 6.64
C GLU A 23 9.99 -22.81 6.93
N GLY A 24 9.18 -22.70 5.88
CA GLY A 24 7.77 -22.31 5.97
C GLY A 24 7.48 -20.80 5.95
N GLN A 25 8.49 -19.93 5.87
CA GLN A 25 8.26 -18.49 5.65
C GLN A 25 8.45 -18.14 4.17
N THR A 26 7.58 -17.27 3.63
CA THR A 26 7.65 -16.76 2.26
C THR A 26 8.38 -15.41 2.16
N LEU A 27 8.49 -14.67 3.28
CA LEU A 27 9.05 -13.32 3.32
C LEU A 27 9.91 -13.08 4.55
N CYS A 28 11.06 -12.42 4.35
CA CYS A 28 11.96 -12.02 5.44
C CYS A 28 11.24 -11.03 6.36
N ARG A 29 11.54 -10.98 7.67
CA ARG A 29 10.93 -10.02 8.62
C ARG A 29 10.97 -8.57 8.11
N LYS A 30 12.04 -8.22 7.38
CA LYS A 30 12.24 -6.93 6.70
C LYS A 30 11.27 -6.74 5.52
N CYS A 31 11.14 -7.73 4.64
CA CYS A 31 10.17 -7.74 3.54
C CYS A 31 8.75 -7.56 4.07
N HIS A 32 8.39 -8.32 5.12
CA HIS A 32 7.06 -8.25 5.73
C HIS A 32 6.78 -6.90 6.41
N ALA A 33 7.79 -6.30 7.06
CA ALA A 33 7.67 -4.94 7.61
C ALA A 33 7.48 -3.89 6.50
N ARG A 34 8.22 -4.01 5.39
CA ARG A 34 8.11 -3.11 4.23
C ARG A 34 6.72 -3.20 3.59
N GLU A 35 6.21 -4.40 3.38
CA GLU A 35 4.88 -4.60 2.80
C GLU A 35 3.78 -3.99 3.68
N ARG A 36 3.84 -4.24 5.00
CA ARG A 36 2.92 -3.62 5.96
C ARG A 36 3.00 -2.10 5.94
N TRP A 37 4.20 -1.53 5.83
CA TRP A 37 4.37 -0.09 5.71
C TRP A 37 3.78 0.46 4.42
N LEU A 38 4.00 -0.20 3.27
CA LEU A 38 3.41 0.20 1.98
C LEU A 38 1.88 0.19 2.04
N LYS A 39 1.27 -0.88 2.55
CA LYS A 39 -0.18 -0.98 2.75
C LYS A 39 -0.72 0.17 3.61
N ARG A 40 -0.04 0.49 4.72
CA ARG A 40 -0.43 1.62 5.59
C ARG A 40 -0.27 2.97 4.89
N ARG A 41 0.81 3.17 4.13
CA ARG A 41 1.05 4.40 3.36
C ARG A 41 -0.05 4.63 2.34
N ASP A 42 -0.42 3.60 1.59
CA ASP A 42 -1.46 3.70 0.57
C ASP A 42 -2.84 3.93 1.17
N ALA A 43 -3.17 3.24 2.27
CA ALA A 43 -4.38 3.50 3.03
C ALA A 43 -4.45 4.96 3.52
N LYS A 44 -3.36 5.48 4.12
CA LYS A 44 -3.28 6.88 4.55
C LYS A 44 -3.44 7.86 3.38
N ARG A 45 -2.83 7.57 2.23
CA ARG A 45 -2.98 8.39 1.01
C ARG A 45 -4.44 8.41 0.54
N ARG A 46 -5.12 7.25 0.49
CA ARG A 46 -6.55 7.16 0.14
C ARG A 46 -7.42 7.96 1.10
N THR A 47 -7.20 7.83 2.41
CA THR A 47 -7.93 8.61 3.42
C THR A 47 -7.70 10.11 3.28
N ASN A 48 -6.46 10.54 3.04
CA ASN A 48 -6.16 11.96 2.80
C ASN A 48 -6.82 12.49 1.53
N LYS A 49 -6.83 11.70 0.45
CA LYS A 49 -7.53 12.06 -0.80
C LYS A 49 -9.03 12.23 -0.54
N ARG A 50 -9.67 11.24 0.10
CA ARG A 50 -11.09 11.33 0.50
C ARG A 50 -11.35 12.52 1.41
N ARG A 51 -10.50 12.78 2.39
CA ARG A 51 -10.65 13.95 3.25
C ARG A 51 -10.50 15.25 2.45
N GLY A 52 -9.63 15.30 1.44
CA GLY A 52 -9.51 16.43 0.52
C GLY A 52 -10.75 16.62 -0.36
N GLU A 53 -11.37 15.52 -0.78
CA GLU A 53 -12.61 15.51 -1.57
C GLU A 53 -13.84 15.88 -0.73
N SER A 54 -13.95 15.35 0.48
CA SER A 54 -14.98 15.72 1.46
C SER A 54 -14.73 17.07 2.11
N ARG A 55 -13.51 17.60 2.04
CA ARG A 55 -13.23 18.97 2.44
C ARG A 55 -13.82 19.88 1.37
N ARG A 56 -14.71 20.76 1.83
CA ARG A 56 -15.17 21.89 1.04
C ARG A 56 -13.95 22.62 0.46
N PRO A 57 -13.91 22.91 -0.86
CA PRO A 57 -12.85 23.71 -1.46
C PRO A 57 -12.66 25.02 -0.69
N ALA A 58 -11.42 25.44 -0.51
CA ALA A 58 -11.12 26.72 0.12
C ALA A 58 -11.81 27.85 -0.67
N GLY A 59 -12.60 28.69 0.01
CA GLY A 59 -13.33 29.79 -0.61
C GLY A 59 -14.75 29.50 -1.09
N ARG A 60 -15.29 28.28 -0.92
CA ARG A 60 -16.71 28.02 -1.28
C ARG A 60 -17.65 28.58 -0.20
N PRO A 61 -18.59 29.48 -0.52
CA PRO A 61 -19.50 30.12 0.44
C PRO A 61 -20.33 29.10 1.22
N ARG A 62 -20.44 29.19 2.55
CA ARG A 62 -20.98 28.11 3.41
C ARG A 62 -22.47 27.85 3.22
N SER A 63 -23.26 28.86 2.86
CA SER A 63 -24.71 28.80 2.67
C SER A 63 -25.11 29.37 1.31
N ILE A 64 -26.32 29.03 0.84
CA ILE A 64 -26.87 29.58 -0.41
C ILE A 64 -27.13 31.08 -0.34
N THR A 65 -27.27 31.63 0.88
CA THR A 65 -27.47 33.05 1.17
C THR A 65 -26.28 33.92 0.72
N GLU A 66 -25.07 33.37 0.70
CA GLU A 66 -23.85 34.09 0.27
C GLU A 66 -23.72 34.17 -1.27
N VAL A 67 -24.56 33.47 -2.04
CA VAL A 67 -24.50 33.44 -3.52
C VAL A 67 -25.41 34.50 -4.17
N GLY A 68 -26.19 35.26 -3.38
CA GLY A 68 -27.22 36.14 -3.91
C GLY A 68 -27.60 37.33 -3.02
N VAL A 69 -26.63 38.01 -2.40
CA VAL A 69 -26.91 39.33 -1.81
C VAL A 69 -26.78 40.39 -2.92
N ILE A 70 -27.90 40.69 -3.58
CA ILE A 70 -28.07 41.94 -4.31
C ILE A 70 -28.36 42.99 -3.24
N TRP A 71 -27.42 43.91 -3.02
CA TRP A 71 -27.72 45.14 -2.28
C TRP A 71 -28.52 46.03 -3.24
N THR A 72 -29.82 46.16 -3.00
CA THR A 72 -30.58 47.37 -3.37
C THR A 72 -30.42 48.42 -2.29
#